data_AF-A0A955U7N0-F1
#
_entry.id   AF-A0A955U7N0-F1
#
_cell.length_a   1.000
_cell.length_b   1.000
_cell.length_c   1.000
_cell.angle_alpha   90.00
_cell.angle_beta   90.00
_cell.angle_gamma   90.00
#
_symmetry.space_group_name_H-M   'P 1'
#
loop_
_entity.id
_entity.type
_entity.pdbx_description
1 polymer ?
#
loop_
_entity_poly.entity_id
_entity_poly.type
_entity_poly.pdbx_seq_one_letter_code
_entity_poly.pdbx_strand_id
1 'polypeptide(L)'
;RFREDLYHRLAWGMVELPPLRDRGHDIVLLAKDFLSTSDKLAGCRKGLKRDAVPVLLDHDWPGNVRELQRVMFRAAMLGTGRRVSGADIASVLERDRPLDTFAVPAEPLQARLVRHLDGGESSARELAHTLGVSRSHLQRALHQLVQEGRVGTVHRGSATRYHLVGVTHPVGLDERWSIALQIATREGRVTRGRLAEHLGVSERTASRVLKAMVDEGLVFPDGRGGRHAGYFGSMPATYTSDKLAASCASSSASS
;
A
#
# COMPACT_ATOMS: atom_id res chain seq x y z
N ARG A 1 6.58 -12.62 -5.04
CA ARG A 1 6.28 -13.60 -6.11
C ARG A 1 5.79 -14.86 -5.44
N PHE A 2 4.58 -15.33 -5.76
CA PHE A 2 4.04 -16.58 -5.17
C PHE A 2 4.92 -17.76 -5.61
N ARG A 3 5.13 -18.72 -4.71
CA ARG A 3 5.98 -19.89 -4.98
C ARG A 3 5.24 -20.87 -5.89
N GLU A 4 5.86 -21.20 -7.02
CA GLU A 4 5.26 -22.01 -8.09
C GLU A 4 5.11 -23.48 -7.66
N ASP A 5 6.08 -24.00 -6.90
CA ASP A 5 6.04 -25.32 -6.27
C ASP A 5 4.88 -25.48 -5.26
N LEU A 6 4.52 -24.40 -4.56
CA LEU A 6 3.40 -24.38 -3.63
C LEU A 6 2.05 -24.33 -4.35
N TYR A 7 1.97 -23.59 -5.46
CA TYR A 7 0.76 -23.53 -6.30
C TYR A 7 0.39 -24.93 -6.82
N HIS A 8 1.35 -25.67 -7.36
CA HIS A 8 1.11 -27.02 -7.89
C HIS A 8 0.76 -28.05 -6.81
N ARG A 9 1.20 -27.85 -5.57
CA ARG A 9 0.82 -28.71 -4.42
C ARG A 9 -0.56 -28.39 -3.85
N LEU A 10 -1.02 -27.15 -3.98
CA LEU A 10 -2.34 -26.70 -3.52
C LEU A 10 -3.43 -26.85 -4.60
N ALA A 11 -3.08 -26.78 -5.89
CA ALA A 11 -4.01 -26.78 -7.01
C ALA A 11 -4.47 -28.18 -7.46
N TRP A 12 -4.29 -29.22 -6.63
CA TRP A 12 -4.68 -30.60 -6.97
C TRP A 12 -6.20 -30.77 -7.12
N GLY A 13 -6.99 -29.85 -6.52
CA GLY A 13 -8.43 -29.77 -6.68
C GLY A 13 -8.90 -28.34 -6.47
N MET A 14 -8.93 -27.54 -7.53
CA MET A 14 -9.52 -26.20 -7.49
C MET A 14 -11.05 -26.33 -7.42
N VAL A 15 -11.62 -25.96 -6.27
CA VAL A 15 -13.07 -25.80 -6.13
C VAL A 15 -13.42 -24.38 -6.50
N GLU A 16 -14.03 -24.19 -7.67
CA GLU A 16 -14.63 -22.91 -8.03
C GLU A 16 -15.87 -22.70 -7.18
N LEU A 17 -15.84 -21.67 -6.33
CA LEU A 17 -16.99 -21.29 -5.52
C LEU A 17 -17.83 -20.29 -6.32
N PRO A 18 -19.02 -20.68 -6.83
CA PRO A 18 -19.87 -19.76 -7.57
C PRO A 18 -20.30 -18.60 -6.65
N PRO A 19 -20.45 -17.39 -7.22
CA PRO A 19 -20.95 -16.23 -6.51
C PRO A 19 -22.37 -16.50 -6.00
N LEU A 20 -22.77 -15.79 -4.95
CA LEU A 20 -24.02 -16.06 -4.24
C LEU A 20 -25.26 -16.01 -5.13
N ARG A 21 -25.30 -15.10 -6.11
CA ARG A 21 -26.40 -14.95 -7.08
C ARG A 21 -26.65 -16.20 -7.94
N ASP A 22 -25.60 -16.94 -8.28
CA ASP A 22 -25.70 -18.14 -9.13
C ASP A 22 -26.26 -19.35 -8.35
N ARG A 23 -26.40 -19.21 -7.03
CA ARG A 23 -26.91 -20.25 -6.12
C ARG A 23 -28.42 -20.14 -5.87
N GLY A 24 -29.07 -19.08 -6.38
CA GLY A 24 -30.52 -18.90 -6.33
C GLY A 24 -31.11 -19.03 -4.91
N HIS A 25 -31.75 -20.16 -4.62
CA HIS A 25 -32.52 -20.37 -3.39
C HIS A 25 -31.65 -20.53 -2.13
N ASP A 26 -30.34 -20.79 -2.28
CA ASP A 26 -29.39 -20.83 -1.17
C ASP A 26 -29.32 -19.49 -0.42
N ILE A 27 -29.57 -18.37 -1.12
CA ILE A 27 -29.62 -17.03 -0.52
C ILE A 27 -30.62 -16.98 0.63
N VAL A 28 -31.80 -17.56 0.42
CA VAL A 28 -32.88 -17.55 1.41
C VAL A 28 -32.56 -18.45 2.59
N LEU A 29 -31.89 -19.59 2.35
CA LEU A 29 -31.46 -20.50 3.41
C LEU A 29 -30.39 -19.84 4.29
N LEU A 30 -29.37 -19.25 3.67
CA LEU A 30 -28.30 -18.52 4.36
C LEU A 30 -28.84 -17.32 5.13
N ALA A 31 -29.77 -16.56 4.55
CA ALA A 31 -30.41 -15.44 5.23
C ALA A 31 -31.12 -15.88 6.52
N LYS A 32 -31.87 -16.98 6.47
CA LYS A 32 -32.54 -17.56 7.65
C LYS A 32 -31.53 -18.02 8.70
N ASP A 33 -30.45 -18.67 8.28
CA ASP A 33 -29.40 -19.13 9.19
C ASP A 33 -28.70 -17.97 9.91
N PHE A 34 -28.35 -16.91 9.19
CA PHE A 34 -27.75 -15.71 9.80
C PHE A 34 -28.69 -15.01 10.78
N LEU A 35 -29.98 -14.92 10.47
CA LEU A 35 -30.96 -14.38 11.40
C LEU A 35 -31.08 -15.25 12.67
N SER A 36 -31.04 -16.58 12.54
CA SER A 36 -31.05 -17.49 13.68
C SER A 36 -29.78 -17.36 14.56
N THR A 37 -28.63 -17.07 13.94
CA THR A 37 -27.36 -16.84 14.65
C THR A 37 -27.34 -15.48 15.34
N SER A 38 -27.97 -14.46 14.74
CA SER A 38 -28.10 -13.14 15.35
C SER A 38 -28.96 -13.14 16.62
N ASP A 39 -29.91 -14.07 16.76
CA ASP A 39 -30.68 -14.26 17.97
C ASP A 39 -29.79 -14.60 19.18
N LYS A 40 -28.79 -15.47 18.98
CA LYS A 40 -27.86 -15.87 20.05
C LYS A 40 -26.99 -14.71 20.53
N LEU A 41 -26.75 -13.72 19.68
CA LEU A 41 -25.84 -12.60 19.95
C LEU A 41 -26.56 -11.36 20.50
N ALA A 42 -27.81 -11.14 20.11
CA ALA A 42 -28.54 -9.90 20.40
C ALA A 42 -29.97 -10.10 20.92
N GLY A 43 -30.41 -11.34 21.17
CA GLY A 43 -31.78 -11.66 21.66
C GLY A 43 -32.89 -11.34 20.65
N CYS A 44 -32.54 -11.16 19.39
CA CYS A 44 -33.44 -10.78 18.31
C CYS A 44 -33.91 -12.02 17.54
N ARG A 45 -34.89 -12.79 18.07
CA ARG A 45 -35.56 -13.83 17.29
C ARG A 45 -36.30 -13.22 16.14
N LYS A 46 -35.66 -13.22 14.97
CA LYS A 46 -36.25 -12.67 13.77
C LYS A 46 -36.34 -13.72 12.68
N GLY A 47 -37.57 -14.06 12.33
CA GLY A 47 -37.85 -14.81 11.12
C GLY A 47 -37.78 -13.91 9.90
N LEU A 48 -37.69 -14.50 8.71
CA LEU A 48 -37.88 -13.77 7.46
C LEU A 48 -39.39 -13.67 7.14
N LYS A 49 -39.89 -12.51 6.73
CA LYS A 49 -41.23 -12.40 6.14
C LYS A 49 -41.21 -12.87 4.67
N ARG A 50 -42.39 -13.16 4.11
CA ARG A 50 -42.50 -13.64 2.72
C ARG A 50 -42.11 -12.57 1.69
N ASP A 51 -42.38 -11.30 1.98
CA ASP A 51 -42.05 -10.14 1.13
C ASP A 51 -40.54 -9.84 1.07
N ALA A 52 -39.74 -10.43 1.95
CA ALA A 52 -38.29 -10.28 1.93
C ALA A 52 -37.59 -11.19 0.90
N VAL A 53 -38.21 -12.32 0.55
CA VAL A 53 -37.66 -13.26 -0.44
C VAL A 53 -37.37 -12.63 -1.80
N PRO A 54 -38.31 -11.91 -2.44
CA PRO A 54 -38.03 -11.28 -3.73
C PRO A 54 -36.89 -10.26 -3.64
N VAL A 55 -36.83 -9.46 -2.57
CA VAL A 55 -35.74 -8.48 -2.36
C VAL A 55 -34.37 -9.16 -2.24
N LEU A 56 -34.32 -10.33 -1.59
CA LEU A 56 -33.07 -11.10 -1.49
C LEU A 56 -32.63 -11.70 -2.82
N LEU A 57 -33.57 -12.10 -3.67
CA LEU A 57 -33.29 -12.72 -4.96
C LEU A 57 -32.98 -11.71 -6.07
N ASP A 58 -33.50 -10.49 -5.95
CA ASP A 58 -33.31 -9.41 -6.94
C ASP A 58 -31.96 -8.71 -6.80
N HIS A 59 -31.32 -8.77 -5.63
CA HIS A 59 -30.02 -8.13 -5.39
C HIS A 59 -28.83 -8.99 -5.86
N ASP A 60 -27.82 -8.35 -6.44
CA ASP A 60 -26.66 -9.01 -7.06
C ASP A 60 -25.62 -9.55 -6.06
N TRP A 61 -25.68 -9.11 -4.80
CA TRP A 61 -24.73 -9.47 -3.73
C TRP A 61 -23.25 -9.37 -4.16
N PRO A 62 -22.74 -8.19 -4.58
CA PRO A 62 -21.33 -8.02 -4.99
C PRO A 62 -20.32 -8.41 -3.90
N GLY A 63 -20.67 -8.32 -2.62
CA GLY A 63 -19.87 -8.79 -1.50
C GLY A 63 -20.16 -10.23 -1.07
N ASN A 64 -20.92 -10.99 -1.87
CA ASN A 64 -21.24 -12.41 -1.71
C ASN A 64 -21.83 -12.68 -0.30
N VAL A 65 -21.56 -13.86 0.29
CA VAL A 65 -22.06 -14.25 1.63
C VAL A 65 -21.77 -13.21 2.71
N ARG A 66 -20.65 -12.49 2.64
CA ARG A 66 -20.27 -11.49 3.65
C ARG A 66 -21.18 -10.27 3.64
N GLU A 67 -21.60 -9.83 2.45
CA GLU A 67 -22.59 -8.75 2.34
C GLU A 67 -23.94 -9.20 2.87
N LEU A 68 -24.41 -10.39 2.46
CA LEU A 68 -25.65 -10.96 2.96
C LEU A 68 -25.68 -11.02 4.49
N GLN A 69 -24.63 -11.56 5.11
CA GLN A 69 -24.52 -11.64 6.56
C GLN A 69 -24.61 -10.27 7.23
N ARG A 70 -23.91 -9.25 6.70
CA ARG A 70 -23.93 -7.88 7.23
C ARG A 70 -25.34 -7.27 7.14
N VAL A 71 -25.97 -7.40 5.98
CA VAL A 71 -27.31 -6.86 5.71
C VAL A 71 -28.33 -7.52 6.63
N MET A 72 -28.29 -8.85 6.78
CA MET A 72 -29.19 -9.58 7.70
C MET A 72 -29.00 -9.17 9.15
N PHE A 73 -27.75 -9.01 9.62
CA PHE A 73 -27.47 -8.56 10.97
C PHE A 73 -28.02 -7.16 11.23
N ARG A 74 -27.81 -6.22 10.30
CA ARG A 74 -28.33 -4.85 10.41
C ARG A 74 -29.85 -4.79 10.32
N ALA A 75 -30.46 -5.50 9.40
CA ALA A 75 -31.92 -5.57 9.30
C ALA A 75 -32.53 -6.17 10.58
N ALA A 76 -31.85 -7.15 11.17
CA ALA A 76 -32.24 -7.72 12.46
C ALA A 76 -32.09 -6.74 13.62
N MET A 77 -31.12 -5.83 13.62
CA MET A 77 -30.97 -4.81 14.67
C MET A 77 -31.94 -3.64 14.51
N LEU A 78 -32.15 -3.17 13.28
CA LEU A 78 -32.91 -1.95 12.99
C LEU A 78 -34.42 -2.19 12.91
N GLY A 79 -34.85 -3.39 12.49
CA GLY A 79 -36.28 -3.70 12.42
C GLY A 79 -36.93 -3.66 13.81
N THR A 80 -38.15 -3.18 13.92
CA THR A 80 -38.87 -3.13 15.20
C THR A 80 -39.68 -4.39 15.48
N GLY A 81 -39.91 -5.24 14.46
CA GLY A 81 -40.72 -6.46 14.56
C GLY A 81 -39.92 -7.76 14.75
N ARG A 82 -40.62 -8.84 15.14
CA ARG A 82 -40.08 -10.21 15.24
C ARG A 82 -39.80 -10.89 13.90
N ARG A 83 -40.02 -10.18 12.78
CA ARG A 83 -39.68 -10.68 11.44
C ARG A 83 -39.12 -9.56 10.59
N VAL A 84 -38.03 -9.84 9.89
CA VAL A 84 -37.41 -8.95 8.92
C VAL A 84 -38.25 -8.94 7.64
N SER A 85 -38.70 -7.76 7.24
CA SER A 85 -39.46 -7.50 6.01
C SER A 85 -38.56 -7.15 4.84
N GLY A 86 -39.11 -7.15 3.63
CA GLY A 86 -38.38 -6.69 2.44
C GLY A 86 -37.99 -5.21 2.55
N ALA A 87 -38.84 -4.39 3.16
CA ALA A 87 -38.56 -2.97 3.41
C ALA A 87 -37.39 -2.76 4.38
N ASP A 88 -37.25 -3.60 5.41
CA ASP A 88 -36.12 -3.53 6.32
C ASP A 88 -34.80 -3.79 5.57
N ILE A 89 -34.78 -4.82 4.71
CA ILE A 89 -33.63 -5.19 3.89
C ILE A 89 -33.31 -4.08 2.88
N ALA A 90 -34.30 -3.61 2.14
CA ALA A 90 -34.15 -2.53 1.17
C ALA A 90 -33.61 -1.26 1.83
N SER A 91 -34.12 -0.89 3.01
CA SER A 91 -33.62 0.27 3.75
C SER A 91 -32.16 0.13 4.18
N VAL A 92 -31.71 -1.09 4.49
CA VAL A 92 -30.30 -1.36 4.82
C VAL A 92 -29.47 -1.31 3.54
N LEU A 93 -29.92 -1.91 2.44
CA LEU A 93 -29.23 -1.88 1.15
C LEU A 93 -29.12 -0.46 0.58
N GLU A 94 -30.11 0.41 0.82
CA GLU A 94 -30.08 1.82 0.44
C GLU A 94 -29.14 2.64 1.32
N ARG A 95 -29.13 2.40 2.65
CA ARG A 95 -28.23 3.09 3.59
C ARG A 95 -26.78 2.60 3.48
N ASP A 96 -26.61 1.33 3.15
CA ASP A 96 -25.34 0.69 2.83
C ASP A 96 -25.10 0.63 1.33
N ARG A 97 -25.81 1.45 0.51
CA ARG A 97 -25.36 1.69 -0.86
C ARG A 97 -23.93 2.17 -0.72
N PRO A 98 -22.95 1.39 -1.17
CA PRO A 98 -21.60 1.87 -1.14
C PRO A 98 -21.61 3.14 -1.99
N LEU A 99 -21.20 4.27 -1.42
CA LEU A 99 -20.59 5.33 -2.22
C LEU A 99 -19.43 4.62 -2.93
N ASP A 100 -19.67 4.18 -4.17
CA ASP A 100 -18.77 3.43 -5.05
C ASP A 100 -17.61 2.69 -4.36
N THR A 101 -17.79 1.48 -3.83
CA THR A 101 -16.64 0.58 -3.63
C THR A 101 -17.07 -0.87 -3.43
N PHE A 102 -17.41 -1.57 -4.52
CA PHE A 102 -16.80 -2.85 -4.91
C PHE A 102 -17.22 -3.15 -6.36
N ALA A 103 -17.15 -2.17 -7.25
CA ALA A 103 -16.51 -2.51 -8.52
C ALA A 103 -15.13 -3.00 -8.07
N VAL A 104 -14.84 -4.29 -8.23
CA VAL A 104 -13.45 -4.73 -8.27
C VAL A 104 -12.87 -3.82 -9.34
N PRO A 105 -12.02 -2.83 -8.99
CA PRO A 105 -11.38 -2.08 -10.03
C PRO A 105 -10.66 -3.15 -10.87
N ALA A 106 -10.71 -3.05 -12.19
CA ALA A 106 -10.08 -4.04 -13.08
C ALA A 106 -8.63 -4.36 -12.64
N GLU A 107 -8.02 -3.43 -11.89
CA GLU A 107 -6.78 -3.57 -11.15
C GLU A 107 -7.00 -3.73 -9.61
N PRO A 108 -6.45 -4.78 -8.96
CA PRO A 108 -6.55 -4.97 -7.52
C PRO A 108 -5.95 -3.79 -6.73
N LEU A 109 -6.47 -3.52 -5.52
CA LEU A 109 -6.07 -2.37 -4.69
C LEU A 109 -4.55 -2.31 -4.47
N GLN A 110 -3.90 -3.46 -4.31
CA GLN A 110 -2.45 -3.54 -4.16
C GLN A 110 -1.70 -2.99 -5.38
N ALA A 111 -2.18 -3.25 -6.58
CA ALA A 111 -1.56 -2.76 -7.81
C ALA A 111 -1.79 -1.24 -7.97
N ARG A 112 -2.98 -0.75 -7.63
CA ARG A 112 -3.26 0.70 -7.54
C ARG A 112 -2.40 1.41 -6.50
N LEU A 113 -2.15 0.78 -5.35
CA LEU A 113 -1.25 1.28 -4.31
C LEU A 113 0.20 1.36 -4.80
N VAL A 114 0.68 0.30 -5.43
CA VAL A 114 2.02 0.24 -6.02
C VAL A 114 2.20 1.34 -7.06
N ARG A 115 1.23 1.52 -7.96
CA ARG A 115 1.24 2.57 -8.98
C ARG A 115 1.24 3.97 -8.39
N HIS A 116 0.50 4.19 -7.29
CA HIS A 116 0.47 5.48 -6.63
C HIS A 116 1.79 5.76 -5.88
N LEU A 117 2.35 4.76 -5.22
CA LEU A 117 3.61 4.85 -4.48
C LEU A 117 4.85 4.89 -5.39
N ASP A 118 4.71 4.52 -6.67
CA ASP A 118 5.72 4.74 -7.71
C ASP A 118 5.99 6.24 -7.92
N GLY A 119 4.99 7.09 -7.65
CA GLY A 119 5.12 8.55 -7.70
C GLY A 119 5.77 9.19 -6.46
N GLY A 120 6.10 8.42 -5.42
CA GLY A 120 6.78 8.89 -4.22
C GLY A 120 6.13 8.46 -2.89
N GLU A 121 6.64 9.04 -1.79
CA GLU A 121 6.13 8.75 -0.44
C GLU A 121 4.71 9.31 -0.24
N SER A 122 3.80 8.50 0.33
CA SER A 122 2.44 8.95 0.67
C SER A 122 2.03 8.51 2.07
N SER A 123 1.24 9.34 2.75
CA SER A 123 0.62 8.97 4.01
C SER A 123 -0.59 8.06 3.80
N ALA A 124 -0.94 7.26 4.82
CA ALA A 124 -2.16 6.45 4.77
C ALA A 124 -3.44 7.30 4.57
N ARG A 125 -3.45 8.56 5.01
CA ARG A 125 -4.61 9.44 4.81
C ARG A 125 -4.76 9.88 3.35
N GLU A 126 -3.65 10.29 2.73
CA GLU A 126 -3.62 10.69 1.31
C GLU A 126 -3.97 9.50 0.40
N LEU A 127 -3.46 8.30 0.70
CA LEU A 127 -3.78 7.08 -0.03
C LEU A 127 -5.26 6.71 0.08
N ALA A 128 -5.85 6.81 1.27
CA ALA A 128 -7.27 6.50 1.47
C ALA A 128 -8.16 7.46 0.67
N HIS A 129 -7.84 8.75 0.71
CA HIS A 129 -8.57 9.78 -0.01
C HIS A 129 -8.44 9.62 -1.53
N THR A 130 -7.21 9.48 -2.04
CA THR A 130 -6.94 9.45 -3.49
C THR A 130 -7.42 8.16 -4.14
N LEU A 131 -7.35 7.03 -3.44
CA LEU A 131 -7.81 5.75 -3.97
C LEU A 131 -9.30 5.49 -3.69
N GLY A 132 -9.98 6.38 -2.95
CA GLY A 132 -11.40 6.24 -2.62
C GLY A 132 -11.69 4.96 -1.82
N VAL A 133 -10.80 4.56 -0.91
CA VAL A 133 -10.95 3.32 -0.11
C VAL A 133 -11.00 3.60 1.38
N SER A 134 -11.74 2.77 2.11
CA SER A 134 -11.81 2.89 3.57
C SER A 134 -10.45 2.66 4.24
N ARG A 135 -10.22 3.37 5.35
CA ARG A 135 -8.95 3.32 6.09
C ARG A 135 -8.57 1.90 6.54
N SER A 136 -9.54 1.10 6.96
CA SER A 136 -9.32 -0.29 7.39
C SER A 136 -8.95 -1.21 6.22
N HIS A 137 -9.51 -0.97 5.03
CA HIS A 137 -9.18 -1.73 3.83
C HIS A 137 -7.77 -1.37 3.34
N LEU A 138 -7.44 -0.08 3.36
CA LEU A 138 -6.11 0.42 3.05
C LEU A 138 -5.06 -0.13 4.02
N GLN A 139 -5.29 -0.05 5.34
CA GLN A 139 -4.31 -0.53 6.33
C GLN A 139 -4.03 -2.03 6.18
N ARG A 140 -5.05 -2.84 5.90
CA ARG A 140 -4.87 -4.27 5.63
C ARG A 140 -3.98 -4.51 4.40
N ALA A 141 -4.23 -3.77 3.31
CA ALA A 141 -3.45 -3.88 2.08
C ALA A 141 -2.00 -3.38 2.26
N LEU A 142 -1.79 -2.26 2.96
CA LEU A 142 -0.46 -1.73 3.26
C LEU A 142 0.33 -2.67 4.16
N HIS A 143 -0.28 -3.20 5.22
CA HIS A 143 0.37 -4.17 6.10
C HIS A 143 0.83 -5.41 5.33
N GLN A 144 -0.03 -5.92 4.43
CA GLN A 144 0.33 -7.03 3.55
C GLN A 144 1.52 -6.67 2.64
N LEU A 145 1.50 -5.51 1.97
CA LEU A 145 2.60 -5.08 1.10
C LEU A 145 3.92 -4.82 1.85
N VAL A 146 3.84 -4.40 3.12
CA VAL A 146 4.99 -4.25 4.01
C VAL A 146 5.55 -5.62 4.41
N GLN A 147 4.70 -6.58 4.77
CA GLN A 147 5.12 -7.96 5.07
C GLN A 147 5.73 -8.66 3.85
N GLU A 148 5.23 -8.35 2.65
CA GLU A 148 5.78 -8.84 1.39
C GLU A 148 7.09 -8.14 0.97
N GLY A 149 7.53 -7.11 1.71
CA GLY A 149 8.73 -6.33 1.40
C GLY A 149 8.62 -5.49 0.13
N ARG A 150 7.39 -5.20 -0.33
CA ARG A 150 7.09 -4.39 -1.52
C ARG A 150 6.83 -2.92 -1.21
N VAL A 151 6.52 -2.61 0.05
CA VAL A 151 6.30 -1.26 0.55
C VAL A 151 7.07 -1.08 1.85
N GLY A 152 7.80 0.03 1.96
CA GLY A 152 8.55 0.41 3.15
C GLY A 152 7.82 1.51 3.92
N THR A 153 8.22 1.71 5.17
CA THR A 153 7.66 2.79 6.00
C THR A 153 8.75 3.75 6.44
N VAL A 154 8.45 5.05 6.42
CA VAL A 154 9.31 6.12 6.92
C VAL A 154 8.53 6.91 7.97
N HIS A 155 9.16 7.14 9.11
CA HIS A 155 8.59 7.95 10.17
C HIS A 155 9.13 9.37 10.03
N ARG A 156 8.28 10.30 9.56
CA ARG A 156 8.61 11.74 9.55
C ARG A 156 7.75 12.44 10.61
N GLY A 157 8.37 12.74 11.75
CA GLY A 157 7.64 13.32 12.90
C GLY A 157 6.59 12.34 13.44
N SER A 158 5.33 12.77 13.52
CA SER A 158 4.21 11.96 14.05
C SER A 158 3.47 11.10 13.02
N ALA A 159 3.83 11.18 11.73
CA ALA A 159 3.10 10.52 10.66
C ALA A 159 3.94 9.43 9.95
N THR A 160 3.39 8.21 9.88
CA THR A 160 3.93 7.11 9.08
C THR A 160 3.63 7.34 7.60
N ARG A 161 4.67 7.38 6.79
CA ARG A 161 4.60 7.45 5.32
C ARG A 161 5.04 6.13 4.70
N TYR A 162 4.49 5.80 3.54
CA TYR A 162 4.71 4.56 2.81
C TYR A 162 5.40 4.85 1.47
N HIS A 163 6.28 3.98 1.01
CA HIS A 163 6.98 4.07 -0.29
C HIS A 163 7.16 2.69 -0.91
N LEU A 164 7.33 2.58 -2.24
CA LEU A 164 7.57 1.30 -2.91
C LEU A 164 9.00 0.80 -2.66
N VAL A 165 9.15 -0.50 -2.42
CA VAL A 165 10.45 -1.19 -2.26
C VAL A 165 10.70 -2.02 -3.52
N GLY A 166 11.80 -1.76 -4.22
CA GLY A 166 12.30 -2.67 -5.27
C GLY A 166 11.99 -2.33 -6.74
N VAL A 167 11.81 -1.06 -7.11
CA VAL A 167 12.11 -0.61 -8.48
C VAL A 167 13.41 0.18 -8.43
N THR A 168 14.42 -0.31 -9.14
CA THR A 168 15.79 0.23 -9.17
C THR A 168 15.85 1.60 -9.83
N HIS A 169 15.49 2.62 -9.07
CA HIS A 169 16.32 3.82 -8.97
C HIS A 169 16.78 3.92 -7.51
N PRO A 170 17.95 4.50 -7.22
CA PRO A 170 18.29 4.84 -5.85
C PRO A 170 17.26 5.89 -5.37
N VAL A 171 16.14 5.45 -4.80
CA VAL A 171 15.05 6.33 -4.35
C VAL A 171 14.75 6.04 -2.88
N GLY A 172 15.73 6.40 -2.07
CA GLY A 172 15.56 7.10 -0.79
C GLY A 172 16.30 8.44 -0.82
N LEU A 173 16.70 8.92 -2.01
CA LEU A 173 17.44 10.16 -2.18
C LEU A 173 16.48 11.33 -2.00
N ASP A 174 16.74 12.18 -1.01
CA ASP A 174 16.16 13.52 -0.88
C ASP A 174 16.19 14.22 -2.27
N GLU A 175 15.19 15.04 -2.60
CA GLU A 175 15.12 15.79 -3.88
C GLU A 175 16.46 16.49 -4.17
N ARG A 176 17.09 16.97 -3.10
CA ARG A 176 18.42 17.58 -3.09
C ARG A 176 19.54 16.67 -3.59
N TRP A 177 19.49 15.40 -3.21
CA TRP A 177 20.48 14.38 -3.58
C TRP A 177 20.28 13.94 -5.03
N SER A 178 19.02 13.91 -5.50
CA SER A 178 18.72 13.65 -6.92
C SER A 178 19.30 14.72 -7.83
N ILE A 179 19.14 16.00 -7.46
CA ILE A 179 19.69 17.14 -8.20
C ILE A 179 21.21 17.11 -8.19
N ALA A 180 21.83 16.79 -7.04
CA ALA A 180 23.28 16.64 -6.94
C ALA A 180 23.83 15.53 -7.86
N LEU A 181 23.18 14.35 -7.91
CA LEU A 181 23.57 13.27 -8.82
C LEU A 181 23.33 13.63 -10.28
N GLN A 182 22.24 14.33 -10.61
CA GLN A 182 21.98 14.79 -11.97
C GLN A 182 23.05 15.77 -12.47
N ILE A 183 23.47 16.72 -11.63
CA ILE A 183 24.57 17.64 -11.95
C ILE A 183 25.87 16.84 -12.12
N ALA A 184 26.18 15.93 -11.18
CA ALA A 184 27.41 15.16 -11.22
C ALA A 184 27.50 14.19 -12.42
N THR A 185 26.37 13.67 -12.90
CA THR A 185 26.30 12.75 -14.04
C THR A 185 26.28 13.48 -15.38
N ARG A 186 25.55 14.60 -15.50
CA ARG A 186 25.50 15.38 -16.76
C ARG A 186 26.77 16.18 -17.01
N GLU A 187 27.35 16.74 -15.96
CA GLU A 187 28.49 17.65 -16.07
C GLU A 187 29.80 17.00 -15.65
N GLY A 188 29.74 15.73 -15.21
CA GLY A 188 30.89 14.99 -14.72
C GLY A 188 31.46 15.51 -13.40
N ARG A 189 30.87 16.53 -12.76
CA ARG A 189 31.33 17.10 -11.49
C ARG A 189 30.27 18.01 -10.87
N VAL A 190 29.97 17.84 -9.59
CA VAL A 190 29.13 18.76 -8.80
C VAL A 190 29.98 19.52 -7.78
N THR A 191 29.74 20.82 -7.62
CA THR A 191 30.33 21.63 -6.55
C THR A 191 29.25 22.12 -5.59
N ARG A 192 29.63 22.46 -4.36
CA ARG A 192 28.69 23.00 -3.37
C ARG A 192 28.02 24.30 -3.83
N GLY A 193 28.72 25.16 -4.57
CA GLY A 193 28.18 26.41 -5.10
C GLY A 193 27.14 26.15 -6.19
N ARG A 194 27.45 25.25 -7.13
CA ARG A 194 26.53 24.89 -8.21
C ARG A 194 25.29 24.15 -7.71
N LEU A 195 25.46 23.31 -6.70
CA LEU A 195 24.34 22.67 -6.01
C LEU A 195 23.49 23.67 -5.23
N ALA A 196 24.13 24.64 -4.54
CA ALA A 196 23.43 25.70 -3.82
C ALA A 196 22.56 26.55 -4.75
N GLU A 197 23.07 26.91 -5.92
CA GLU A 197 22.36 27.64 -6.96
C GLU A 197 21.12 26.88 -7.45
N HIS A 198 21.28 25.60 -7.79
CA HIS A 198 20.17 24.77 -8.28
C HIS A 198 19.08 24.51 -7.22
N LEU A 199 19.47 24.44 -5.95
CA LEU A 199 18.54 24.19 -4.85
C LEU A 199 17.94 25.47 -4.25
N GLY A 200 18.46 26.66 -4.62
CA GLY A 200 18.08 27.92 -3.98
C GLY A 200 18.41 27.97 -2.48
N VAL A 201 19.49 27.31 -2.05
CA VAL A 201 19.91 27.24 -0.63
C VAL A 201 21.32 27.78 -0.42
N SER A 202 21.71 28.01 0.84
CA SER A 202 23.08 28.43 1.17
C SER A 202 24.13 27.36 0.85
N GLU A 203 25.36 27.75 0.51
CA GLU A 203 26.49 26.83 0.30
C GLU A 203 26.76 25.92 1.52
N ARG A 204 26.45 26.38 2.74
CA ARG A 204 26.58 25.57 3.97
C ARG A 204 25.59 24.40 3.99
N THR A 205 24.38 24.63 3.48
CA THR A 205 23.35 23.58 3.35
C THR A 205 23.73 22.59 2.25
N ALA A 206 24.17 23.08 1.09
CA ALA A 206 24.65 22.24 -0.01
C ALA A 206 25.88 21.40 0.40
N SER A 207 26.79 21.97 1.21
CA SER A 207 27.94 21.24 1.76
C SER A 207 27.52 20.09 2.68
N ARG A 208 26.48 20.28 3.51
CA ARG A 208 25.95 19.20 4.36
C ARG A 208 25.31 18.08 3.55
N VAL A 209 24.60 18.45 2.48
CA VAL A 209 24.01 17.49 1.53
C VAL A 209 25.10 16.65 0.86
N LEU A 210 26.12 17.29 0.29
CA LEU A 210 27.22 16.58 -0.38
C LEU A 210 28.00 15.70 0.60
N LYS A 211 28.22 16.16 1.84
CA LYS A 211 28.86 15.34 2.87
C LYS A 211 28.04 14.08 3.18
N ALA A 212 26.73 14.22 3.39
CA ALA A 212 25.86 13.06 3.63
C ALA A 212 25.87 12.08 2.45
N MET A 213 25.91 12.59 1.21
CA MET A 213 26.03 11.74 0.02
C MET A 213 27.38 11.03 -0.09
N VAL A 214 28.47 11.61 0.44
CA VAL A 214 29.77 10.92 0.54
C VAL A 214 29.70 9.80 1.58
N ASP A 215 29.07 10.06 2.72
CA ASP A 215 28.92 9.07 3.80
C ASP A 215 28.10 7.85 3.33
N GLU A 216 27.10 8.09 2.47
CA GLU A 216 26.26 7.06 1.83
C GLU A 216 26.88 6.44 0.56
N GLY A 217 28.08 6.86 0.17
CA GLY A 217 28.81 6.31 -0.99
C GLY A 217 28.20 6.67 -2.36
N LEU A 218 27.36 7.70 -2.42
CA LEU A 218 26.65 8.14 -3.64
C LEU A 218 27.48 9.10 -4.49
N VAL A 219 28.38 9.88 -3.85
CA VAL A 219 29.32 10.77 -4.54
C VAL A 219 30.71 10.66 -3.96
N PHE A 220 31.72 10.92 -4.78
CA PHE A 220 33.13 10.77 -4.41
C PHE A 220 33.86 12.12 -4.53
N PRO A 221 34.60 12.57 -3.52
CA PRO A 221 35.32 13.84 -3.59
C PRO A 221 36.45 13.77 -4.63
N ASP A 222 36.69 14.88 -5.32
CA ASP A 222 37.73 15.01 -6.36
C ASP A 222 39.16 15.18 -5.82
N GLY A 223 39.34 15.07 -4.50
CA GLY A 223 40.61 15.26 -3.81
C GLY A 223 41.04 16.72 -3.63
N ARG A 224 40.29 17.70 -4.15
CA ARG A 224 40.61 19.12 -3.98
C ARG A 224 39.95 19.67 -2.72
N GLY A 225 40.74 20.26 -1.83
CA GLY A 225 40.25 20.90 -0.61
C GLY A 225 39.74 22.33 -0.83
N GLY A 226 38.94 22.83 0.11
CA GLY A 226 38.57 24.26 0.18
C GLY A 226 37.39 24.67 -0.71
N ARG A 227 37.38 25.94 -1.15
CA ARG A 227 36.23 26.60 -1.81
C ARG A 227 35.81 25.94 -3.13
N HIS A 228 36.70 25.20 -3.79
CA HIS A 228 36.48 24.60 -5.09
C HIS A 228 36.32 23.07 -5.05
N ALA A 229 36.13 22.49 -3.85
CA ALA A 229 35.92 21.04 -3.69
C ALA A 229 34.79 20.55 -4.58
N GLY A 230 35.10 19.55 -5.42
CA GLY A 230 34.16 18.93 -6.36
C GLY A 230 33.86 17.49 -5.97
N TYR A 231 32.74 16.98 -6.45
CA TYR A 231 32.29 15.61 -6.20
C TYR A 231 31.84 14.95 -7.51
N PHE A 232 32.12 13.66 -7.66
CA PHE A 232 31.77 12.82 -8.80
C PHE A 232 30.62 11.88 -8.46
N GLY A 233 29.67 11.66 -9.37
CA GLY A 233 28.51 10.77 -9.15
C GLY A 233 28.78 9.29 -9.40
N SER A 234 29.94 8.96 -9.95
CA SER A 234 30.45 7.60 -10.10
C SER A 234 31.95 7.61 -9.80
N MET A 235 32.50 6.48 -9.34
CA MET A 235 33.95 6.37 -9.13
C MET A 235 34.68 6.59 -10.46
N PRO A 236 35.54 7.62 -10.59
CA PRO A 236 36.40 7.73 -11.76
C PRO A 236 37.39 6.56 -11.74
N ALA A 237 37.74 6.02 -12.92
CA ALA A 237 38.62 4.86 -13.09
C ALA A 237 40.00 5.01 -12.42
N THR A 238 40.41 6.23 -12.07
CA THR A 238 41.65 6.56 -11.36
C THR A 238 41.57 6.38 -9.84
N TYR A 239 40.39 6.17 -9.25
CA TYR A 239 40.20 5.99 -7.80
C TYR A 239 40.32 4.52 -7.35
N THR A 240 40.24 3.59 -8.29
CA THR A 240 40.09 2.14 -8.02
C THR A 240 41.38 1.49 -7.49
N SER A 241 42.55 2.10 -7.68
CA SER A 241 43.82 1.42 -7.34
C SER A 241 44.31 1.64 -5.90
N ASP A 242 44.11 2.83 -5.31
CA ASP A 242 44.81 3.18 -4.05
C ASP A 242 43.95 3.09 -2.77
N LYS A 243 42.62 3.16 -2.87
CA LYS A 243 41.75 3.22 -1.67
C LYS A 243 40.89 1.99 -1.39
N LEU A 244 40.69 1.10 -2.37
CA LEU A 244 40.10 -0.22 -2.13
C LEU A 244 41.02 -1.09 -1.25
N ALA A 245 42.34 -0.91 -1.34
CA ALA A 245 43.31 -1.56 -0.46
C ALA A 245 43.21 -1.06 1.01
N ALA A 246 42.91 0.21 1.22
CA ALA A 246 42.84 0.80 2.57
C ALA A 246 41.56 0.44 3.34
N SER A 247 40.45 0.12 2.66
CA SER A 247 39.17 -0.22 3.30
C SER A 247 39.02 -1.71 3.63
N CYS A 248 39.72 -2.62 2.93
CA CYS A 248 39.72 -4.04 3.28
C CYS A 248 40.64 -4.35 4.47
N ALA A 249 41.70 -3.55 4.70
CA ALA A 249 42.66 -3.80 5.78
C ALA A 249 42.14 -3.48 7.19
N SER A 250 41.01 -2.77 7.33
CA SER A 250 40.48 -2.33 8.63
C SER A 250 39.35 -3.21 9.21
N SER A 251 38.89 -4.24 8.48
CA SER A 251 37.78 -5.11 8.95
C SER A 251 38.17 -6.57 9.25
N SER A 252 39.45 -6.95 9.21
CA SER A 252 39.90 -8.33 9.46
C SER A 252 40.92 -8.52 10.60
N ALA A 253 40.92 -7.65 11.61
CA ALA A 253 41.71 -7.85 12.83
C ALA A 253 40.94 -7.40 14.08
N SER A 254 39.88 -8.12 14.42
CA SER A 254 39.31 -8.17 15.77
C SER A 254 38.54 -9.47 15.94
N SER A 255 39.28 -10.56 16.15
CA SER A 255 39.02 -11.67 17.09
C SER A 255 40.07 -12.75 16.87
#